data_AF-E7E276-F1
#
_entry.id   AF-E7E276-F1
#
_cell.length_a   1.000
_cell.length_b   1.000
_cell.length_c   1.000
_cell.angle_alpha   90.00
_cell.angle_beta   90.00
_cell.angle_gamma   90.00
#
_symmetry.space_group_name_H-M   'P 1'
#
loop_
_entity.id
_entity.type
_entity.pdbx_description
1 polymer ?
#
loop_
_entity_poly.entity_id
_entity_poly.type
_entity_poly.pdbx_seq_one_letter_code
_entity_poly.pdbx_strand_id
1 'polypeptide(L)'
;WNQCQECRFKKCIAVGMATDLVLDDGKRLAKRKLIEENREKRRKDELQKSLVQKPEPTAEEWELIQVVTEAHVATNAQGSHWKQKRKFLPEDIGQAPIVNAPEGGKVDLEAFSQFTKIITPAITRVVDFAKKLPMFCELPCEDQIILLKGCCMEIMSLRAAVRYDPESETLTLNGEMAVTRGQLKNGGLGVVSDAI
;
A
#
# COMPACT_ATOMS: atom_id res chain seq x y z
N TRP A 1 29.83 -45.29 -21.00
CA TRP A 1 29.07 -45.06 -22.25
C TRP A 1 27.70 -44.43 -21.96
N ASN A 2 27.70 -43.23 -21.37
CA ASN A 2 26.55 -42.31 -21.26
C ASN A 2 27.09 -40.89 -21.04
N GLN A 3 28.20 -40.56 -21.70
CA GLN A 3 29.01 -39.38 -21.39
C GLN A 3 28.44 -38.06 -21.94
N CYS A 4 27.51 -38.12 -22.90
CA CYS A 4 26.85 -36.94 -23.48
C CYS A 4 25.48 -37.31 -24.09
N GLN A 5 24.71 -36.31 -24.52
CA GLN A 5 23.39 -36.51 -25.12
C GLN A 5 23.44 -37.39 -26.37
N GLU A 6 24.44 -37.23 -27.23
CA GLU A 6 24.61 -38.03 -28.46
C GLU A 6 24.92 -39.50 -28.14
N CYS A 7 25.84 -39.76 -27.21
CA CYS A 7 26.15 -41.12 -26.76
C CYS A 7 24.93 -41.82 -26.14
N ARG A 8 24.11 -41.07 -25.40
CA ARG A 8 22.86 -41.58 -24.82
C ARG A 8 21.82 -41.88 -25.91
N PHE A 9 21.68 -41.00 -26.89
CA PHE A 9 20.76 -41.19 -28.02
C PHE A 9 21.14 -42.44 -28.84
N LYS A 10 22.41 -42.58 -29.23
CA LYS A 10 22.90 -43.77 -29.96
C LYS A 10 22.64 -45.08 -29.19
N LYS A 11 22.80 -45.08 -27.87
CA LYS A 11 22.49 -46.23 -27.03
C LYS A 11 21.00 -46.55 -27.00
N CYS A 12 20.13 -45.54 -26.91
CA CYS A 12 18.68 -45.71 -26.99
C CYS A 12 18.25 -46.36 -28.31
N ILE A 13 18.87 -45.97 -29.43
CA ILE A 13 18.56 -46.55 -30.73
C ILE A 13 19.08 -47.99 -30.83
N ALA A 14 20.27 -48.26 -30.31
CA ALA A 14 20.86 -49.60 -30.30
C ALA A 14 20.02 -50.62 -29.49
N VAL A 15 19.27 -50.17 -28.47
CA VAL A 15 18.33 -51.02 -27.72
C VAL A 15 16.90 -51.04 -28.32
N GLY A 16 16.72 -50.49 -29.51
CA GLY A 16 15.46 -50.54 -30.27
C GLY A 16 14.42 -49.51 -29.87
N MET A 17 14.79 -48.41 -29.20
CA MET A 17 13.84 -47.32 -28.93
C MET A 17 13.48 -46.58 -30.23
N ALA A 18 12.20 -46.25 -30.37
CA ALA A 18 11.67 -45.58 -31.54
C ALA A 18 12.23 -44.14 -31.65
N THR A 19 12.97 -43.87 -32.73
CA THR A 19 13.65 -42.58 -33.00
C THR A 19 12.66 -41.44 -33.26
N ASP A 20 11.51 -41.77 -33.83
CA ASP A 20 10.41 -40.88 -34.20
C ASP A 20 9.73 -40.24 -32.98
N LEU A 21 9.85 -40.86 -31.80
CA LEU A 21 9.34 -40.32 -30.53
C LEU A 21 10.31 -39.35 -29.84
N VAL A 22 11.54 -39.17 -30.37
CA VAL A 22 12.51 -38.23 -29.81
C VAL A 22 12.17 -36.81 -30.26
N LEU A 23 11.81 -35.97 -29.28
CA LEU A 23 11.45 -34.57 -29.52
C LEU A 23 12.69 -33.75 -29.90
N ASP A 24 12.64 -33.12 -31.08
CA ASP A 24 13.55 -32.05 -31.48
C ASP A 24 13.39 -30.82 -30.57
N ASP A 25 14.34 -29.89 -30.65
CA ASP A 25 14.38 -28.72 -29.77
C ASP A 25 13.17 -27.80 -29.94
N GLY A 26 12.58 -27.72 -31.13
CA GLY A 26 11.33 -26.99 -31.39
C GLY A 26 10.16 -27.60 -30.62
N LYS A 27 10.00 -28.92 -30.69
CA LYS A 27 8.96 -29.64 -29.93
C LYS A 27 9.17 -29.59 -28.42
N ARG A 28 10.43 -29.59 -27.94
CA ARG A 28 10.75 -29.40 -26.52
C ARG A 28 10.34 -28.01 -26.02
N LEU A 29 10.63 -26.97 -26.80
CA LEU A 29 10.25 -25.60 -26.46
C LEU A 29 8.73 -25.41 -26.46
N ALA A 30 8.03 -25.94 -27.47
CA ALA A 30 6.57 -25.94 -27.53
C ALA A 30 5.95 -26.64 -26.30
N LYS A 31 6.49 -27.81 -25.91
CA LYS A 31 6.07 -28.52 -24.69
C LYS A 31 6.30 -27.69 -23.43
N ARG A 32 7.44 -27.01 -23.29
CA ARG A 32 7.70 -26.11 -22.13
C ARG A 32 6.72 -24.96 -22.07
N LYS A 33 6.46 -24.31 -23.21
CA LYS A 33 5.50 -23.20 -23.29
C LYS A 33 4.08 -23.65 -22.91
N LEU A 34 3.64 -24.80 -23.43
CA LEU A 34 2.35 -25.39 -23.09
C LEU A 34 2.24 -25.75 -21.60
N ILE A 35 3.33 -26.22 -20.98
CA ILE A 35 3.36 -26.49 -19.53
C ILE A 35 3.18 -25.20 -18.73
N GLU A 36 3.86 -24.12 -19.12
CA GLU A 36 3.77 -22.84 -18.44
C GLU A 36 2.38 -22.21 -18.59
N GLU A 37 1.82 -22.21 -19.81
CA GLU A 37 0.46 -21.74 -20.07
C GLU A 37 -0.58 -22.52 -19.26
N ASN A 38 -0.44 -23.85 -19.16
CA ASN A 38 -1.33 -24.67 -18.33
C ASN A 38 -1.18 -24.40 -16.83
N ARG A 39 0.03 -24.09 -16.34
CA ARG A 39 0.27 -23.71 -14.95
C ARG A 39 -0.37 -22.37 -14.63
N GLU A 40 -0.19 -21.39 -15.49
CA GLU A 40 -0.81 -20.07 -15.33
C GLU A 40 -2.33 -20.14 -15.41
N LYS A 41 -2.88 -20.99 -16.28
CA LYS A 41 -4.32 -21.25 -16.33
C LYS A 41 -4.82 -21.86 -15.02
N ARG A 42 -4.15 -22.89 -14.48
CA ARG A 42 -4.51 -23.47 -13.17
C ARG A 42 -4.44 -22.45 -12.04
N ARG A 43 -3.40 -21.62 -12.01
CA ARG A 43 -3.25 -20.53 -11.02
C ARG A 43 -4.43 -19.55 -11.08
N LYS A 44 -4.85 -19.16 -12.30
CA LYS A 44 -6.03 -18.29 -12.50
C LYS A 44 -7.32 -18.98 -12.07
N ASP A 45 -7.50 -20.24 -12.42
CA ASP A 45 -8.68 -21.02 -12.06
C ASP A 45 -8.77 -21.22 -10.53
N GLU A 46 -7.64 -21.48 -9.86
CA GLU A 46 -7.55 -21.56 -8.39
C GLU A 46 -7.84 -20.22 -7.71
N LEU A 47 -7.27 -19.12 -8.22
CA LEU A 47 -7.54 -17.77 -7.72
C LEU A 47 -9.02 -17.41 -7.88
N GLN A 48 -9.61 -17.71 -9.04
CA GLN A 48 -11.02 -17.47 -9.31
C GLN A 48 -11.92 -18.32 -8.40
N LYS A 49 -11.58 -19.59 -8.20
CA LYS A 49 -12.31 -20.46 -7.26
C LYS A 49 -12.23 -19.95 -5.82
N SER A 50 -11.07 -19.43 -5.40
CA SER A 50 -10.91 -18.80 -4.10
C SER A 50 -11.74 -17.52 -3.95
N LEU A 51 -11.90 -16.72 -5.02
CA LEU A 51 -12.72 -15.51 -5.00
C LEU A 51 -14.22 -15.83 -4.90
N VAL A 52 -14.68 -16.85 -5.61
CA VAL A 52 -16.10 -17.27 -5.61
C VAL A 52 -16.50 -17.92 -4.27
N GLN A 53 -15.56 -18.51 -3.55
CA GLN A 53 -15.82 -19.14 -2.24
C GLN A 53 -15.70 -18.18 -1.05
N LYS A 54 -15.38 -16.91 -1.29
CA LYS A 54 -15.27 -15.95 -0.19
C LYS A 54 -16.68 -15.68 0.36
N PRO A 55 -16.94 -15.94 1.66
CA PRO A 55 -18.25 -15.66 2.24
C PRO A 55 -18.56 -14.17 2.13
N GLU A 56 -19.79 -13.85 1.74
CA GLU A 56 -20.28 -12.47 1.75
C GLU A 56 -20.53 -12.01 3.19
N PRO A 57 -20.45 -10.69 3.46
CA PRO A 57 -20.84 -10.16 4.76
C PRO A 57 -22.31 -10.49 5.05
N THR A 58 -22.58 -10.86 6.29
CA THR A 58 -23.92 -10.99 6.85
C THR A 58 -24.65 -9.64 6.88
N ALA A 59 -25.96 -9.64 7.12
CA ALA A 59 -26.74 -8.40 7.22
C ALA A 59 -26.19 -7.45 8.31
N GLU A 60 -25.83 -7.99 9.48
CA GLU A 60 -25.24 -7.22 10.59
C GLU A 60 -23.86 -6.65 10.20
N GLU A 61 -23.04 -7.41 9.49
CA GLU A 61 -21.75 -6.92 8.98
C GLU A 61 -21.93 -5.83 7.92
N TRP A 62 -22.95 -5.92 7.06
CA TRP A 62 -23.28 -4.87 6.09
C TRP A 62 -23.72 -3.58 6.75
N GLU A 63 -24.53 -3.65 7.80
CA GLU A 63 -24.91 -2.48 8.60
C GLU A 63 -23.67 -1.83 9.23
N LEU A 64 -22.76 -2.63 9.79
CA LEU A 64 -21.51 -2.13 10.34
C LEU A 64 -20.62 -1.48 9.26
N ILE A 65 -20.49 -2.12 8.09
CA ILE A 65 -19.75 -1.59 6.94
C ILE A 65 -20.33 -0.23 6.52
N GLN A 66 -21.65 -0.09 6.47
CA GLN A 66 -22.29 1.16 6.14
C GLN A 66 -21.95 2.25 7.16
N VAL A 67 -22.12 1.97 8.46
CA VAL A 67 -21.83 2.92 9.55
C VAL A 67 -20.38 3.41 9.50
N VAL A 68 -19.41 2.50 9.38
CA VAL A 68 -17.99 2.88 9.35
C VAL A 68 -17.64 3.66 8.07
N THR A 69 -18.26 3.30 6.94
CA THR A 69 -18.04 3.99 5.66
C THR A 69 -18.56 5.42 5.72
N GLU A 70 -19.79 5.62 6.19
CA GLU A 70 -20.39 6.94 6.35
C GLU A 70 -19.61 7.80 7.35
N ALA A 71 -19.20 7.21 8.48
CA ALA A 71 -18.36 7.88 9.47
C ALA A 71 -17.02 8.35 8.87
N HIS A 72 -16.37 7.49 8.08
CA HIS A 72 -15.13 7.83 7.39
C HIS A 72 -15.35 8.95 6.37
N VAL A 73 -16.34 8.82 5.49
CA VAL A 73 -16.61 9.80 4.43
C VAL A 73 -16.94 11.18 5.01
N ALA A 74 -17.76 11.23 6.07
CA ALA A 74 -18.15 12.48 6.72
C ALA A 74 -16.98 13.21 7.39
N THR A 75 -15.91 12.49 7.73
CA THR A 75 -14.76 13.03 8.49
C THR A 75 -13.46 13.02 7.70
N ASN A 76 -13.47 12.56 6.44
CA ASN A 76 -12.30 12.57 5.59
C ASN A 76 -12.27 13.88 4.76
N ALA A 77 -11.35 14.78 5.12
CA ALA A 77 -11.33 16.14 4.58
C ALA A 77 -11.26 16.19 3.05
N GLN A 78 -12.09 17.00 2.40
CA GLN A 78 -12.16 17.21 0.94
C GLN A 78 -12.63 16.02 0.08
N GLY A 79 -12.94 14.85 0.67
CA GLY A 79 -13.53 13.71 -0.05
C GLY A 79 -12.80 13.36 -1.35
N SER A 80 -13.53 13.24 -2.45
CA SER A 80 -13.03 12.97 -3.81
C SER A 80 -12.31 14.16 -4.47
N HIS A 81 -12.46 15.38 -3.93
CA HIS A 81 -11.93 16.62 -4.51
C HIS A 81 -10.56 17.04 -3.97
N TRP A 82 -9.90 16.17 -3.20
CA TRP A 82 -8.61 16.47 -2.57
C TRP A 82 -7.53 16.85 -3.60
N LYS A 83 -7.52 16.22 -4.79
CA LYS A 83 -6.53 16.52 -5.84
C LYS A 83 -6.65 17.95 -6.37
N GLN A 84 -7.87 18.48 -6.49
CA GLN A 84 -8.11 19.83 -7.01
C GLN A 84 -7.93 20.90 -5.93
N LYS A 85 -8.14 20.55 -4.65
CA LYS A 85 -8.09 21.50 -3.54
C LYS A 85 -6.73 21.57 -2.84
N ARG A 86 -5.88 20.57 -3.00
CA ARG A 86 -4.53 20.57 -2.42
C ARG A 86 -3.68 21.69 -2.99
N LYS A 87 -2.84 22.27 -2.13
CA LYS A 87 -1.79 23.22 -2.48
C LYS A 87 -0.46 22.59 -2.15
N PHE A 88 0.50 22.73 -3.04
CA PHE A 88 1.86 22.25 -2.80
C PHE A 88 2.53 23.12 -1.73
N LEU A 89 3.18 22.47 -0.78
CA LEU A 89 4.06 23.15 0.15
C LEU A 89 5.25 23.71 -0.66
N PRO A 90 5.55 25.01 -0.56
CA PRO A 90 6.66 25.63 -1.30
C PRO A 90 7.98 24.85 -1.17
N GLU A 91 8.72 24.73 -2.27
CA GLU A 91 9.94 23.91 -2.35
C GLU A 91 11.09 24.44 -1.49
N ASP A 92 11.07 25.72 -1.13
CA ASP A 92 12.01 26.36 -0.20
C ASP A 92 11.81 25.95 1.26
N ILE A 93 10.62 25.44 1.59
CA ILE A 93 10.29 24.93 2.93
C ILE A 93 10.62 23.43 3.00
N GLY A 94 11.29 22.99 4.07
CA GLY A 94 11.59 21.58 4.30
C GLY A 94 12.81 21.07 3.52
N GLN A 95 13.70 21.99 3.10
CA GLN A 95 14.98 21.64 2.50
C GLN A 95 15.96 21.11 3.55
N ALA A 96 16.91 20.28 3.13
CA ALA A 96 17.96 19.82 4.03
C ALA A 96 18.80 21.02 4.50
N PRO A 97 19.08 21.18 5.80
CA PRO A 97 19.99 22.22 6.26
C PRO A 97 21.36 21.98 5.63
N ILE A 98 21.97 23.05 5.12
CA ILE A 98 23.26 23.16 4.41
C ILE A 98 24.18 21.93 4.63
N VAL A 99 24.59 21.32 3.51
CA VAL A 99 25.34 20.07 3.22
C VAL A 99 26.47 19.64 4.18
N ASN A 100 26.83 20.42 5.20
CA ASN A 100 27.95 20.16 6.12
C ASN A 100 27.57 20.09 7.62
N ALA A 101 26.29 19.94 7.96
CA ALA A 101 25.88 19.71 9.36
C ALA A 101 25.91 18.20 9.70
N PRO A 102 26.36 17.80 10.91
CA PRO A 102 26.28 16.40 11.34
C PRO A 102 24.83 15.90 11.25
N GLU A 103 24.62 14.66 10.81
CA GLU A 103 23.34 13.93 10.68
C GLU A 103 22.61 13.70 12.03
N GLY A 104 22.57 14.69 12.91
CA GLY A 104 21.58 14.76 13.97
C GLY A 104 20.33 15.38 13.39
N GLY A 105 19.17 14.71 13.53
CA GLY A 105 17.87 15.11 12.98
C GLY A 105 17.48 16.56 13.30
N LYS A 106 17.97 17.50 12.50
CA LYS A 106 17.60 18.90 12.56
C LYS A 106 16.24 19.03 11.91
N VAL A 107 15.25 19.37 12.72
CA VAL A 107 13.89 19.66 12.27
C VAL A 107 13.89 21.04 11.62
N ASP A 108 13.41 21.12 10.38
CA ASP A 108 13.08 22.39 9.74
C ASP A 108 11.88 23.01 10.48
N LEU A 109 12.14 24.11 11.18
CA LEU A 109 11.15 24.77 12.03
C LEU A 109 10.01 25.40 11.22
N GLU A 110 10.26 25.80 9.98
CA GLU A 110 9.23 26.37 9.13
C GLU A 110 8.30 25.27 8.62
N ALA A 111 8.85 24.17 8.11
CA ALA A 111 8.08 22.98 7.74
C ALA A 111 7.28 22.43 8.93
N PHE A 112 7.92 22.32 10.11
CA PHE A 112 7.25 21.90 11.34
C PHE A 112 6.12 22.86 11.74
N SER A 113 6.32 24.18 11.59
CA SER A 113 5.26 25.18 11.83
C SER A 113 4.07 24.99 10.88
N GLN A 114 4.31 24.69 9.60
CA GLN A 114 3.21 24.42 8.65
C GLN A 114 2.47 23.12 9.00
N PHE A 115 3.17 22.06 9.40
CA PHE A 115 2.56 20.79 9.79
C PHE A 115 1.74 20.91 11.08
N THR A 116 2.24 21.64 12.07
CA THR A 116 1.51 21.86 13.33
C THR A 116 0.23 22.67 13.15
N LYS A 117 0.15 23.56 12.14
CA LYS A 117 -1.11 24.28 11.82
C LYS A 117 -2.22 23.35 11.34
N ILE A 118 -1.86 22.26 10.64
CA ILE A 118 -2.84 21.32 10.07
C ILE A 118 -3.04 20.05 10.93
N ILE A 119 -2.19 19.81 11.93
CA ILE A 119 -2.28 18.59 12.75
C ILE A 119 -3.51 18.58 13.66
N THR A 120 -3.85 19.71 14.28
CA THR A 120 -5.01 19.81 15.17
C THR A 120 -6.32 19.44 14.47
N PRO A 121 -6.69 20.04 13.31
CA PRO A 121 -7.90 19.61 12.60
C PRO A 121 -7.81 18.18 12.07
N ALA A 122 -6.62 17.66 11.76
CA ALA A 122 -6.43 16.25 11.41
C ALA A 122 -6.80 15.33 12.58
N ILE A 123 -6.28 15.61 13.77
CA ILE A 123 -6.60 14.87 15.00
C ILE A 123 -8.10 14.99 15.33
N THR A 124 -8.68 16.18 15.28
CA THR A 124 -10.11 16.39 15.54
C THR A 124 -10.97 15.52 14.63
N ARG A 125 -10.63 15.40 13.34
CA ARG A 125 -11.35 14.51 12.42
C ARG A 125 -11.21 13.02 12.71
N VAL A 126 -10.13 12.59 13.37
CA VAL A 126 -10.00 11.21 13.86
C VAL A 126 -10.91 11.00 15.06
N VAL A 127 -10.97 11.97 15.97
CA VAL A 127 -11.90 11.94 17.10
C VAL A 127 -13.35 11.92 16.62
N ASP A 128 -13.71 12.79 15.66
CA ASP A 128 -15.05 12.85 15.08
C ASP A 128 -15.42 11.56 14.33
N PHE A 129 -14.43 10.89 13.71
CA PHE A 129 -14.63 9.57 13.10
C PHE A 129 -15.00 8.55 14.17
N ALA A 130 -14.20 8.44 15.24
CA ALA A 130 -14.45 7.47 16.30
C ALA A 130 -15.80 7.72 17.00
N LYS A 131 -16.15 8.99 17.24
CA LYS A 131 -17.44 9.39 17.83
C LYS A 131 -18.67 9.09 16.95
N LYS A 132 -18.48 8.72 15.69
CA LYS A 132 -19.58 8.28 14.81
C LYS A 132 -19.79 6.77 14.83
N LEU A 133 -18.98 6.02 15.58
CA LEU A 133 -19.11 4.58 15.73
C LEU A 133 -19.80 4.27 17.07
N PRO A 134 -21.02 3.68 17.08
CA PRO A 134 -21.75 3.38 18.31
C PRO A 134 -20.92 2.57 19.32
N MET A 135 -20.23 1.52 18.83
CA MET A 135 -19.37 0.65 19.64
C MET A 135 -18.23 1.40 20.34
N PHE A 136 -17.75 2.51 19.77
CA PHE A 136 -16.73 3.33 20.42
C PHE A 136 -17.34 4.23 21.49
N CYS A 137 -18.50 4.82 21.20
CA CYS A 137 -19.21 5.71 22.14
C CYS A 137 -19.74 5.01 23.39
N GLU A 138 -19.94 3.70 23.32
CA GLU A 138 -20.36 2.86 24.45
C GLU A 138 -19.21 2.55 25.43
N LEU A 139 -17.96 2.80 25.05
CA LEU A 139 -16.80 2.56 25.91
C LEU A 139 -16.65 3.64 27.00
N PRO A 140 -16.01 3.32 28.15
CA PRO A 140 -15.60 4.32 29.14
C PRO A 140 -14.75 5.44 28.53
N CYS A 141 -14.84 6.64 29.09
CA CYS A 141 -14.11 7.81 28.59
C CYS A 141 -12.60 7.59 28.59
N GLU A 142 -12.09 6.92 29.64
CA GLU A 142 -10.68 6.55 29.78
C GLU A 142 -10.21 5.67 28.63
N ASP A 143 -11.00 4.65 28.25
CA ASP A 143 -10.69 3.73 27.15
C ASP A 143 -10.76 4.44 25.80
N GLN A 144 -11.75 5.32 25.60
CA GLN A 144 -11.84 6.15 24.39
C GLN A 144 -10.57 7.00 24.20
N ILE A 145 -10.05 7.60 25.28
CA ILE A 145 -8.81 8.39 25.24
C ILE A 145 -7.61 7.51 24.92
N ILE A 146 -7.49 6.32 25.53
CA ILE A 146 -6.39 5.39 25.28
C ILE A 146 -6.39 4.94 23.82
N LEU A 147 -7.54 4.53 23.30
CA LEU A 147 -7.69 4.09 21.91
C LEU A 147 -7.33 5.21 20.94
N LEU A 148 -7.84 6.42 21.14
CA LEU A 148 -7.53 7.58 20.29
C LEU A 148 -6.04 7.91 20.32
N LYS A 149 -5.39 7.91 21.49
CA LYS A 149 -3.94 8.13 21.57
C LYS A 149 -3.14 7.04 20.87
N GLY A 150 -3.61 5.79 20.90
CA GLY A 150 -2.96 4.65 20.25
C GLY A 150 -3.05 4.70 18.72
N CYS A 151 -4.23 4.96 18.16
CA CYS A 151 -4.47 4.80 16.72
C CYS A 151 -4.39 6.10 15.90
N CYS A 152 -4.35 7.29 16.54
CA CYS A 152 -4.49 8.55 15.81
C CYS A 152 -3.43 8.74 14.72
N MET A 153 -2.16 8.44 15.01
CA MET A 153 -1.09 8.53 14.01
C MET A 153 -1.29 7.51 12.88
N GLU A 154 -1.71 6.29 13.18
CA GLU A 154 -1.94 5.24 12.19
C GLU A 154 -3.06 5.63 11.22
N ILE A 155 -4.18 6.14 11.73
CA ILE A 155 -5.31 6.60 10.92
C ILE A 155 -4.91 7.81 10.07
N MET A 156 -4.17 8.78 10.63
CA MET A 156 -3.69 9.93 9.86
C MET A 156 -2.70 9.52 8.77
N SER A 157 -1.79 8.60 9.06
CA SER A 157 -0.81 8.06 8.12
C SER A 157 -1.51 7.32 6.98
N LEU A 158 -2.48 6.46 7.30
CA LEU A 158 -3.31 5.78 6.30
C LEU A 158 -4.06 6.78 5.40
N ARG A 159 -4.68 7.81 6.00
CA ARG A 159 -5.37 8.88 5.25
C ARG A 159 -4.44 9.67 4.32
N ALA A 160 -3.18 9.84 4.70
CA ALA A 160 -2.16 10.46 3.85
C ALA A 160 -1.70 9.50 2.73
N ALA A 161 -1.40 8.24 3.06
CA ALA A 161 -0.91 7.22 2.12
C ALA A 161 -1.89 6.94 0.98
N VAL A 162 -3.20 6.83 1.28
CA VAL A 162 -4.24 6.66 0.23
C VAL A 162 -4.41 7.91 -0.65
N ARG A 163 -3.74 9.01 -0.31
CA ARG A 163 -3.67 10.27 -1.08
C ARG A 163 -2.27 10.55 -1.61
N TYR A 164 -1.46 9.49 -1.74
CA TYR A 164 -0.25 9.54 -2.53
C TYR A 164 -0.60 9.79 -4.00
N ASP A 165 0.15 10.69 -4.63
CA ASP A 165 0.03 10.98 -6.05
C ASP A 165 1.35 10.66 -6.75
N PRO A 166 1.37 9.66 -7.66
CA PRO A 166 2.60 9.22 -8.30
C PRO A 166 3.15 10.23 -9.32
N GLU A 167 2.31 11.12 -9.85
CA GLU A 167 2.75 12.13 -10.83
C GLU A 167 3.61 13.22 -10.18
N SER A 168 3.26 13.65 -8.97
CA SER A 168 3.98 14.67 -8.22
C SER A 168 4.85 14.11 -7.09
N GLU A 169 4.83 12.79 -6.88
CA GLU A 169 5.50 12.08 -5.77
C GLU A 169 5.22 12.70 -4.39
N THR A 170 3.97 13.12 -4.16
CA THR A 170 3.56 13.81 -2.93
C THR A 170 2.47 13.07 -2.17
N LEU A 171 2.48 13.20 -0.85
CA LEU A 171 1.35 12.88 0.02
C LEU A 171 0.49 14.14 0.25
N THR A 172 -0.84 13.99 0.35
CA THR A 172 -1.73 15.11 0.70
C THR A 172 -2.17 15.03 2.16
N LEU A 173 -1.58 15.88 3.00
CA LEU A 173 -1.93 16.04 4.40
C LEU A 173 -3.19 16.89 4.54
N ASN A 174 -4.03 16.52 5.51
CA ASN A 174 -5.25 17.26 5.86
C ASN A 174 -6.24 17.50 4.69
N GLY A 175 -6.04 16.84 3.55
CA GLY A 175 -6.80 17.05 2.31
C GLY A 175 -6.48 18.34 1.57
N GLU A 176 -5.48 19.12 2.01
CA GLU A 176 -5.22 20.46 1.47
C GLU A 176 -3.73 20.79 1.25
N MET A 177 -2.80 20.05 1.85
CA MET A 177 -1.36 20.34 1.76
C MET A 177 -0.63 19.16 1.11
N ALA A 178 -0.14 19.34 -0.10
CA ALA A 178 0.69 18.35 -0.78
C ALA A 178 2.15 18.54 -0.39
N VAL A 179 2.81 17.48 0.07
CA VAL A 179 4.17 17.50 0.58
C VAL A 179 5.00 16.39 -0.04
N THR A 180 6.26 16.68 -0.32
CA THR A 180 7.22 15.66 -0.77
C THR A 180 7.75 14.86 0.43
N ARG A 181 8.36 13.71 0.15
CA ARG A 181 9.04 12.87 1.15
C ARG A 181 10.11 13.66 1.93
N GLY A 182 10.90 14.48 1.25
CA GLY A 182 11.96 15.29 1.86
C GLY A 182 11.39 16.33 2.83
N GLN A 183 10.36 17.06 2.42
CA GLN A 183 9.69 18.06 3.26
C GLN A 183 9.10 17.43 4.53
N LEU A 184 8.45 16.28 4.38
CA LEU A 184 7.84 15.58 5.50
C LEU A 184 8.90 15.03 6.47
N LYS A 185 10.01 14.50 5.94
CA LYS A 185 11.16 14.01 6.71
C LYS A 185 11.82 15.13 7.51
N ASN A 186 12.15 16.23 6.85
CA ASN A 186 12.86 17.35 7.44
C ASN A 186 11.97 18.16 8.39
N GLY A 187 10.66 18.24 8.15
CA GLY A 187 9.72 18.96 9.02
C GLY A 187 9.31 18.22 10.30
N GLY A 188 10.00 17.13 10.67
CA GLY A 188 9.91 16.55 12.02
C GLY A 188 9.48 15.09 12.12
N LEU A 189 9.05 14.46 11.02
CA LEU A 189 8.69 13.03 11.03
C LEU A 189 9.92 12.11 10.83
N GLY A 190 11.04 12.64 10.32
CA GLY A 190 12.26 11.87 10.16
C GLY A 190 12.03 10.59 9.34
N VAL A 191 12.50 9.45 9.86
CA VAL A 191 12.34 8.13 9.22
C VAL A 191 10.89 7.66 9.10
N VAL A 192 9.95 8.23 9.86
CA VAL A 192 8.52 7.91 9.73
C VAL A 192 7.99 8.35 8.37
N SER A 193 8.53 9.45 7.82
CA SER A 193 8.23 9.89 6.44
C SER A 193 8.58 8.80 5.42
N ASP A 194 9.61 7.99 5.69
CA ASP A 194 10.06 7.00 4.72
C ASP A 194 9.15 5.75 4.67
N ALA A 195 8.38 5.51 5.73
CA ALA A 195 7.52 4.34 5.92
C ALA A 195 6.06 4.55 5.46
N ILE A 196 5.68 5.79 5.13
CA ILE A 196 4.34 6.17 4.63
C ILE A 196 4.42 6.35 3.11
#